data_AF-A0AA88AD16-F1
#
_entry.id   AF-A0AA88AD16-F1
#
_cell.length_a   1.000
_cell.length_b   1.000
_cell.length_c   1.000
_cell.angle_alpha   90.00
_cell.angle_beta   90.00
_cell.angle_gamma   90.00
#
_symmetry.space_group_name_H-M   'P 1'
#
loop_
_entity.id
_entity.type
_entity.pdbx_description
1 polymer ?
#
loop_
_entity_poly.entity_id
_entity_poly.type
_entity_poly.pdbx_seq_one_letter_code
_entity_poly.pdbx_strand_id
1 'polypeptide(L)'
;MIVQEEYRDKNRFLYGESMGGAVALLLHKKDPSFWNGAVLVAPMCKISEKVKPHPLVVNLLTRVEEIIPKWKIVPTKDVIDSAFKDPVKREEIRHNKLIYQDKPRLKTALEMLRTSMSLEDSLHEVTLPFFVLHGEADMVTDPEVSRVLYEKASSRDKTIKLYPGMWHGLTSGEPDENVEIVFADIIAWLENHTENGDNASSIHAFNNGVVRLVTAAAASPENVSRKEEPRQMQSYRRYFCGLKGRCLQHHSAM
;
A
#
# COMPACT_ATOMS: atom_id res chain seq x y z
N MET A 1 -2.31 5.86 24.02
CA MET A 1 -3.50 6.13 23.16
C MET A 1 -4.75 5.62 23.88
N ILE A 2 -5.98 5.99 23.48
CA ILE A 2 -7.23 5.54 24.16
C ILE A 2 -8.05 4.67 23.20
N VAL A 3 -8.45 3.49 23.66
CA VAL A 3 -9.35 2.56 22.94
C VAL A 3 -10.75 2.70 23.53
N GLN A 4 -11.77 2.65 22.67
CA GLN A 4 -13.16 2.56 23.14
C GLN A 4 -13.39 1.21 23.82
N GLU A 5 -14.26 1.17 24.84
CA GLU A 5 -14.47 -0.04 25.65
C GLU A 5 -14.77 -1.28 24.81
N GLU A 6 -15.56 -1.12 23.74
CA GLU A 6 -15.98 -2.18 22.83
C GLU A 6 -14.84 -2.83 22.02
N TYR A 7 -13.67 -2.20 21.92
CA TYR A 7 -12.51 -2.71 21.17
C TYR A 7 -11.28 -3.01 22.03
N ARG A 8 -11.41 -2.95 23.37
CA ARG A 8 -10.26 -3.12 24.29
C ARG A 8 -9.50 -4.43 24.04
N ASP A 9 -10.23 -5.50 23.73
CA ASP A 9 -9.70 -6.85 23.55
C ASP A 9 -9.36 -7.19 22.09
N LYS A 10 -9.55 -6.25 21.14
CA LYS A 10 -9.22 -6.47 19.73
C LYS A 10 -7.75 -6.16 19.45
N ASN A 11 -7.14 -6.97 18.59
CA ASN A 11 -5.81 -6.69 18.05
C ASN A 11 -5.83 -5.41 17.22
N ARG A 12 -4.78 -4.59 17.39
CA ARG A 12 -4.64 -3.28 16.77
C ARG A 12 -3.45 -3.30 15.82
N PHE A 13 -3.73 -3.15 14.54
CA PHE A 13 -2.71 -3.10 13.50
C PHE A 13 -2.62 -1.72 12.89
N LEU A 14 -1.40 -1.32 12.57
CA LEU A 14 -1.13 -0.17 11.72
C LEU A 14 -0.99 -0.62 10.27
N TYR A 15 -1.52 0.17 9.35
CA TYR A 15 -1.22 0.05 7.92
C TYR A 15 -0.72 1.40 7.43
N GLY A 16 0.42 1.41 6.75
CA GLY A 16 1.01 2.65 6.24
C GLY A 16 1.74 2.43 4.93
N GLU A 17 1.35 3.18 3.91
CA GLU A 17 2.03 3.21 2.61
C GLU A 17 2.84 4.51 2.47
N SER A 18 4.09 4.43 1.99
CA SER A 18 4.94 5.60 1.74
C SER A 18 5.11 6.47 3.01
N MET A 19 4.78 7.76 2.94
CA MET A 19 4.72 8.66 4.10
C MET A 19 3.81 8.12 5.23
N GLY A 20 2.75 7.38 4.90
CA GLY A 20 1.90 6.72 5.88
C GLY A 20 2.66 5.67 6.70
N GLY A 21 3.65 5.00 6.12
CA GLY A 21 4.57 4.11 6.83
C GLY A 21 5.43 4.86 7.85
N ALA A 22 5.87 6.08 7.53
CA ALA A 22 6.57 6.95 8.48
C ALA A 22 5.67 7.29 9.68
N VAL A 23 4.41 7.64 9.40
CA VAL A 23 3.40 7.95 10.43
C VAL A 23 3.14 6.73 11.31
N ALA A 24 3.00 5.54 10.73
CA ALA A 24 2.83 4.29 11.48
C ALA A 24 4.01 4.05 12.44
N LEU A 25 5.24 4.21 11.96
CA LEU A 25 6.43 4.08 12.81
C LEU A 25 6.45 5.13 13.94
N LEU A 26 6.12 6.39 13.65
CA LEU A 26 6.04 7.43 14.67
C LEU A 26 4.94 7.15 15.72
N LEU A 27 3.81 6.59 15.30
CA LEU A 27 2.74 6.16 16.21
C LEU A 27 3.19 5.02 17.12
N HIS A 28 3.95 4.06 16.59
CA HIS A 28 4.59 3.04 17.41
C HIS A 28 5.55 3.65 18.42
N LYS A 29 6.46 4.53 17.98
CA LYS A 29 7.42 5.19 18.88
C LYS A 29 6.74 5.96 20.02
N LYS A 30 5.56 6.55 19.76
CA LYS A 30 4.80 7.29 20.76
C LYS A 30 4.21 6.40 21.85
N ASP A 31 3.87 5.16 21.52
CA ASP A 31 3.27 4.19 22.46
C ASP A 31 3.66 2.75 22.06
N PRO A 32 4.89 2.30 22.37
CA PRO A 32 5.46 1.07 21.81
C PRO A 32 4.74 -0.23 22.19
N SER A 33 3.92 -0.21 23.24
CA SER A 33 3.15 -1.36 23.71
C SER A 33 1.71 -1.40 23.19
N PHE A 34 1.25 -0.34 22.52
CA PHE A 34 -0.16 -0.20 22.15
C PHE A 34 -0.56 -1.05 20.95
N TRP A 35 0.35 -1.21 19.98
CA TRP A 35 0.09 -1.86 18.71
C TRP A 35 0.50 -3.32 18.72
N ASN A 36 -0.33 -4.18 18.11
CA ASN A 36 -0.06 -5.60 17.97
C ASN A 36 0.77 -5.93 16.73
N GLY A 37 0.79 -5.02 15.74
CA GLY A 37 1.73 -5.09 14.63
C GLY A 37 1.51 -4.01 13.58
N ALA A 38 2.34 -4.01 12.54
CA ALA A 38 2.24 -3.06 11.44
C ALA A 38 2.51 -3.70 10.07
N VAL A 39 1.70 -3.30 9.08
CA VAL A 39 1.92 -3.55 7.66
C VAL A 39 2.46 -2.25 7.05
N LEU A 40 3.69 -2.30 6.53
CA LEU A 40 4.42 -1.14 6.02
C LEU A 40 4.69 -1.34 4.53
N VAL A 41 4.02 -0.59 3.67
CA VAL A 41 4.14 -0.69 2.21
C VAL A 41 5.03 0.44 1.71
N ALA A 42 6.16 0.12 1.10
CA ALA A 42 7.16 1.08 0.62
C ALA A 42 7.41 2.26 1.58
N PRO A 43 7.69 2.02 2.88
CA PRO A 43 7.67 3.06 3.92
C PRO A 43 8.76 4.12 3.75
N MET A 44 8.40 5.38 4.00
CA MET A 44 9.35 6.51 4.09
C MET A 44 10.03 6.55 5.47
N CYS A 45 11.07 5.74 5.69
CA CYS A 45 11.78 5.68 6.97
C CYS A 45 13.29 5.98 6.90
N LYS A 46 13.80 6.33 5.72
CA LYS A 46 15.16 6.80 5.47
C LYS A 46 15.19 7.56 4.15
N ILE A 47 16.21 8.39 3.97
CA ILE A 47 16.48 9.06 2.68
C ILE A 47 17.60 8.30 1.99
N SER A 48 17.34 7.80 0.79
CA SER A 48 18.39 7.19 -0.01
C SER A 48 19.46 8.23 -0.35
N GLU A 49 20.72 7.84 -0.21
CA GLU A 49 21.87 8.70 -0.54
C GLU A 49 21.83 9.16 -2.01
N LYS A 50 21.13 8.42 -2.90
CA LYS A 50 20.92 8.79 -4.31
C LYS A 50 20.05 10.05 -4.48
N VAL A 51 19.16 10.33 -3.53
CA VAL A 51 18.16 11.42 -3.61
C VAL A 51 18.31 12.44 -2.49
N LYS A 52 19.28 12.25 -1.59
CA LYS A 52 19.56 13.14 -0.46
C LYS A 52 20.02 14.52 -0.95
N PRO A 53 19.32 15.61 -0.61
CA PRO A 53 19.73 16.94 -1.03
C PRO A 53 21.06 17.34 -0.40
N HIS A 54 21.84 18.18 -1.10
CA HIS A 54 23.11 18.68 -0.59
C HIS A 54 22.90 19.46 0.73
N PRO A 55 23.71 19.24 1.79
CA PRO A 55 23.50 19.87 3.10
C PRO A 55 23.38 21.40 3.07
N LEU A 56 24.11 22.07 2.17
CA LEU A 56 24.01 23.52 1.98
C LEU A 56 22.62 23.96 1.50
N VAL A 57 21.99 23.18 0.61
CA VAL A 57 20.63 23.47 0.11
C VAL A 57 19.64 23.31 1.25
N VAL A 58 19.75 22.21 2.02
CA VAL A 58 18.89 21.99 3.20
C VAL A 58 19.02 23.15 4.18
N ASN A 59 20.24 23.54 4.55
CA ASN A 59 20.48 24.65 5.49
C ASN A 59 19.91 25.99 4.99
N LEU A 60 20.07 26.30 3.69
CA LEU A 60 19.49 27.50 3.09
C LEU A 60 17.96 27.48 3.17
N LEU A 61 17.35 26.36 2.76
CA LEU A 61 15.90 26.18 2.76
C LEU A 61 15.30 26.23 4.17
N THR A 62 15.98 25.65 5.16
CA THR A 62 15.60 25.73 6.58
C THR A 62 15.59 27.17 7.09
N ARG A 63 16.54 28.02 6.69
CA ARG A 63 16.57 29.43 7.15
C ARG A 63 15.40 30.27 6.63
N VAL A 64 14.88 29.94 5.45
CA VAL A 64 13.78 30.70 4.82
C VAL A 64 12.41 30.07 5.08
N GLU A 65 12.35 28.93 5.78
CA GLU A 65 11.11 28.16 5.96
C GLU A 65 10.02 28.92 6.73
N GLU A 66 10.40 29.81 7.64
CA GLU A 66 9.45 30.63 8.40
C GLU A 66 8.92 31.82 7.60
N ILE A 67 9.67 32.27 6.58
CA ILE A 67 9.28 33.40 5.73
C ILE A 67 8.37 32.91 4.60
N ILE A 68 8.73 31.79 3.97
CA ILE A 68 8.03 31.25 2.79
C ILE A 68 7.55 29.78 2.95
N PRO A 69 6.92 29.40 4.09
CA PRO A 69 6.61 28.00 4.40
C PRO A 69 5.69 27.34 3.37
N LYS A 70 4.83 28.15 2.75
CA LYS A 70 3.77 27.72 1.84
C LYS A 70 4.19 27.73 0.36
N TRP A 71 5.39 28.21 0.05
CA TRP A 71 5.86 28.33 -1.34
C TRP A 71 6.15 26.96 -1.94
N LYS A 72 5.71 26.76 -3.19
CA LYS A 72 5.81 25.50 -3.95
C LYS A 72 7.12 25.42 -4.75
N ILE A 73 8.24 25.62 -4.05
CA ILE A 73 9.56 25.83 -4.68
C ILE A 73 10.43 24.57 -4.71
N VAL A 74 9.99 23.48 -4.08
CA VAL A 74 10.77 22.25 -4.00
C VAL A 74 10.72 21.54 -5.35
N PRO A 75 11.87 21.36 -6.04
CA PRO A 75 11.91 20.64 -7.30
C PRO A 75 11.60 19.17 -7.04
N THR A 76 10.55 18.65 -7.65
CA THR A 76 10.19 17.23 -7.60
C THR A 76 9.95 16.72 -9.02
N LYS A 77 10.37 15.48 -9.28
CA LYS A 77 9.89 14.73 -10.43
C LYS A 77 8.41 14.45 -10.25
N ASP A 78 7.71 14.19 -11.35
CA ASP A 78 6.31 13.76 -11.27
C ASP A 78 6.24 12.41 -10.54
N VAL A 79 5.75 12.45 -9.29
CA VAL A 79 5.64 11.27 -8.44
C VAL A 79 4.62 10.31 -9.01
N ILE A 80 3.58 10.80 -9.69
CA ILE A 80 2.54 9.94 -10.27
C ILE A 80 3.15 9.07 -11.38
N ASP A 81 4.00 9.64 -12.23
CA ASP A 81 4.70 8.88 -13.28
C ASP A 81 5.69 7.85 -12.74
N SER A 82 6.23 8.08 -11.54
CA SER A 82 7.24 7.19 -10.95
C SER A 82 6.63 6.17 -9.98
N ALA A 83 5.44 6.45 -9.44
CA ALA A 83 4.79 5.62 -8.43
C ALA A 83 3.82 4.60 -9.03
N PHE A 84 3.10 4.97 -10.09
CA PHE A 84 2.08 4.15 -10.72
C PHE A 84 2.63 3.55 -12.01
N LYS A 85 2.81 2.23 -12.04
CA LYS A 85 3.32 1.50 -13.19
C LYS A 85 2.25 1.30 -14.26
N ASP A 86 1.05 0.94 -13.84
CA ASP A 86 -0.09 0.78 -14.75
C ASP A 86 -0.51 2.14 -15.33
N PRO A 87 -0.48 2.31 -16.67
CA PRO A 87 -0.84 3.57 -17.30
C PRO A 87 -2.31 3.96 -17.11
N VAL A 88 -3.23 2.99 -16.98
CA VAL A 88 -4.66 3.25 -16.75
C VAL A 88 -4.84 3.85 -15.36
N LYS A 89 -4.29 3.19 -14.33
CA LYS A 89 -4.35 3.67 -12.94
C LYS A 89 -3.64 5.01 -12.76
N ARG A 90 -2.53 5.21 -13.48
CA ARG A 90 -1.83 6.50 -13.52
C ARG A 90 -2.75 7.62 -14.03
N GLU A 91 -3.51 7.37 -15.09
CA GLU A 91 -4.43 8.37 -15.65
C GLU A 91 -5.63 8.62 -14.73
N GLU A 92 -6.16 7.59 -14.08
CA GLU A 92 -7.22 7.74 -13.07
C GLU A 92 -6.77 8.64 -11.91
N ILE A 93 -5.54 8.46 -11.43
CA ILE A 93 -4.95 9.27 -10.37
C ILE A 93 -4.73 10.71 -10.81
N ARG A 94 -4.33 10.94 -12.08
CA ARG A 94 -4.23 12.29 -12.64
C ARG A 94 -5.58 13.01 -12.71
N HIS A 95 -6.67 12.29 -12.91
CA HIS A 95 -8.01 12.87 -12.92
C HIS A 95 -8.64 13.01 -11.52
N ASN A 96 -8.01 12.45 -10.48
CA ASN A 96 -8.54 12.48 -9.14
C ASN A 96 -8.37 13.87 -8.49
N LYS A 97 -9.48 14.60 -8.37
CA LYS A 97 -9.55 15.96 -7.78
C LYS A 97 -9.27 16.01 -6.28
N LEU A 98 -9.23 14.86 -5.61
CA LEU A 98 -8.90 14.78 -4.18
C LEU A 98 -7.39 14.70 -3.92
N ILE A 99 -6.59 14.50 -4.97
CA ILE A 99 -5.13 14.39 -4.86
C ILE A 99 -4.49 15.76 -5.06
N TYR A 100 -3.55 16.09 -4.18
CA TYR A 100 -2.70 17.26 -4.35
C TYR A 100 -1.65 17.01 -5.43
N GLN A 101 -1.72 17.76 -6.54
CA GLN A 101 -0.84 17.57 -7.71
C GLN A 101 0.18 18.69 -7.91
N ASP A 102 0.12 19.73 -7.08
CA ASP A 102 1.11 20.80 -7.08
C ASP A 102 2.46 20.31 -6.51
N LYS A 103 3.53 21.06 -6.79
CA LYS A 103 4.82 20.82 -6.14
C LYS A 103 4.68 20.92 -4.61
N PRO A 104 5.41 20.09 -3.84
CA PRO A 104 5.40 20.18 -2.39
C PRO A 104 5.73 21.60 -1.90
N ARG A 105 5.02 22.01 -0.85
CA ARG A 105 5.33 23.25 -0.14
C ARG A 105 6.64 23.08 0.63
N LEU A 106 7.41 24.15 0.74
CA LEU A 106 8.73 24.15 1.37
C LEU A 106 8.70 23.48 2.76
N LYS A 107 7.82 23.94 3.65
CA LYS A 107 7.77 23.40 5.02
C LYS A 107 7.38 21.93 5.04
N THR A 108 6.46 21.50 4.17
CA THR A 108 6.08 20.07 4.04
C THR A 108 7.28 19.21 3.65
N ALA A 109 8.05 19.61 2.63
CA ALA A 109 9.21 18.85 2.21
C ALA A 109 10.30 18.80 3.29
N LEU A 110 10.51 19.89 4.02
CA LEU A 110 11.46 19.95 5.13
C LEU A 110 11.01 19.04 6.29
N GLU A 111 9.71 18.98 6.61
CA GLU A 111 9.20 18.06 7.63
C GLU A 111 9.33 16.59 7.18
N MET A 112 9.11 16.27 5.90
CA MET A 112 9.37 14.93 5.37
C MET A 112 10.86 14.54 5.49
N LEU A 113 11.76 15.47 5.17
CA LEU A 113 13.21 15.31 5.31
C LEU A 113 13.60 15.06 6.77
N ARG A 114 13.17 15.94 7.69
CA ARG A 114 13.43 15.84 9.14
C ARG A 114 12.88 14.54 9.72
N THR A 115 11.65 14.18 9.34
CA THR A 115 11.00 12.94 9.79
C THR A 115 11.79 11.72 9.35
N SER A 116 12.21 11.67 8.09
CA SER A 116 12.97 10.53 7.56
C SER A 116 14.34 10.38 8.23
N MET A 117 15.04 11.49 8.47
CA MET A 117 16.32 11.48 9.21
C MET A 117 16.12 11.02 10.66
N SER A 118 15.14 11.58 11.35
CA SER A 118 14.84 11.21 12.74
C SER A 118 14.44 9.74 12.89
N LEU A 119 13.66 9.20 11.94
CA LEU A 119 13.33 7.78 11.90
C LEU A 119 14.57 6.93 11.64
N GLU A 120 15.41 7.29 10.66
CA GLU A 120 16.64 6.55 10.34
C GLU A 120 17.56 6.37 11.56
N ASP A 121 17.72 7.42 12.37
CA ASP A 121 18.55 7.41 13.58
C ASP A 121 18.00 6.48 14.68
N SER A 122 16.71 6.14 14.61
CA SER A 122 15.99 5.45 15.68
C SER A 122 15.26 4.20 15.24
N LEU A 123 15.59 3.63 14.08
CA LEU A 123 15.00 2.38 13.59
C LEU A 123 15.17 1.21 14.58
N HIS A 124 16.25 1.22 15.36
CA HIS A 124 16.51 0.23 16.40
C HIS A 124 15.48 0.25 17.54
N GLU A 125 14.72 1.33 17.71
CA GLU A 125 13.63 1.43 18.69
C GLU A 125 12.33 0.78 18.19
N VAL A 126 12.27 0.35 16.93
CA VAL A 126 11.10 -0.34 16.36
C VAL A 126 11.08 -1.77 16.87
N THR A 127 10.10 -2.07 17.73
CA THR A 127 9.98 -3.35 18.47
C THR A 127 8.68 -4.10 18.19
N LEU A 128 7.66 -3.47 17.59
CA LEU A 128 6.41 -4.12 17.24
C LEU A 128 6.60 -5.18 16.16
N PRO A 129 5.79 -6.25 16.14
CA PRO A 129 5.70 -7.15 15.00
C PRO A 129 5.42 -6.38 13.70
N PHE A 130 6.13 -6.65 12.62
CA PHE A 130 5.83 -5.96 11.36
C PHE A 130 6.10 -6.78 10.10
N PHE A 131 5.35 -6.42 9.05
CA PHE A 131 5.57 -6.86 7.69
C PHE A 131 5.87 -5.66 6.80
N VAL A 132 7.06 -5.61 6.22
CA VAL A 132 7.45 -4.59 5.25
C VAL A 132 7.44 -5.16 3.82
N LEU A 133 6.74 -4.46 2.92
CA LEU A 133 6.55 -4.82 1.53
C LEU A 133 7.16 -3.72 0.64
N HIS A 134 7.91 -4.07 -0.40
CA HIS A 134 8.52 -3.06 -1.27
C HIS A 134 8.73 -3.56 -2.70
N GLY A 135 8.50 -2.72 -3.70
CA GLY A 135 8.79 -3.03 -5.11
C GLY A 135 10.27 -2.78 -5.43
N GLU A 136 10.97 -3.75 -6.03
CA GLU A 136 12.42 -3.59 -6.28
C GLU A 136 12.77 -2.51 -7.31
N ALA A 137 11.80 -2.09 -8.13
CA ALA A 137 11.95 -1.03 -9.12
C ALA A 137 11.35 0.31 -8.65
N ASP A 138 11.07 0.46 -7.35
CA ASP A 138 10.60 1.72 -6.76
C ASP A 138 11.66 2.83 -6.92
N MET A 139 11.27 3.91 -7.59
CA MET A 139 12.08 5.11 -7.81
C MET A 139 11.70 6.28 -6.89
N VAL A 140 10.63 6.13 -6.11
CA VAL A 140 10.11 7.15 -5.18
C VAL A 140 10.74 6.94 -3.80
N THR A 141 10.66 5.72 -3.27
CA THR A 141 11.38 5.30 -2.07
C THR A 141 12.33 4.17 -2.43
N ASP A 142 13.62 4.32 -2.13
CA ASP A 142 14.60 3.28 -2.48
C ASP A 142 14.32 2.02 -1.64
N PRO A 143 14.22 0.81 -2.23
CA PRO A 143 13.97 -0.43 -1.50
C PRO A 143 14.99 -0.72 -0.39
N GLU A 144 16.18 -0.15 -0.53
CA GLU A 144 17.22 -0.22 0.50
C GLU A 144 16.77 0.37 1.84
N VAL A 145 15.88 1.36 1.83
CA VAL A 145 15.27 1.94 3.03
C VAL A 145 14.53 0.86 3.83
N SER A 146 13.81 -0.03 3.16
CA SER A 146 13.10 -1.14 3.82
C SER A 146 14.03 -2.25 4.29
N ARG A 147 15.11 -2.52 3.54
CA ARG A 147 16.16 -3.45 4.02
C ARG A 147 16.81 -2.94 5.31
N VAL A 148 17.19 -1.66 5.34
CA VAL A 148 17.76 -1.01 6.53
C VAL A 148 16.80 -1.03 7.72
N LEU A 149 15.50 -0.78 7.49
CA LEU A 149 14.47 -0.93 8.53
C LEU A 149 14.44 -2.37 9.07
N TYR A 150 14.37 -3.36 8.18
CA TYR A 150 14.34 -4.77 8.56
C TYR A 150 15.58 -5.16 9.38
N GLU A 151 16.76 -4.75 8.96
CA GLU A 151 18.02 -5.07 9.62
C GLU A 151 18.14 -4.40 10.99
N LYS A 152 17.89 -3.08 11.05
CA LYS A 152 18.13 -2.29 12.26
C LYS A 152 17.04 -2.45 13.33
N ALA A 153 15.80 -2.76 12.97
CA ALA A 153 14.71 -2.87 13.93
C ALA A 153 14.96 -3.96 14.98
N SER A 154 14.66 -3.67 16.24
CA SER A 154 14.76 -4.61 17.36
C SER A 154 13.55 -5.54 17.50
N SER A 155 12.57 -5.45 16.58
CA SER A 155 11.45 -6.38 16.56
C SER A 155 11.94 -7.83 16.43
N ARG A 156 11.35 -8.69 17.26
CA ARG A 156 11.59 -10.14 17.23
C ARG A 156 10.78 -10.84 16.15
N ASP A 157 9.73 -10.19 15.68
CA ASP A 157 8.83 -10.68 14.65
C ASP A 157 8.80 -9.66 13.52
N LYS A 158 9.61 -9.91 12.50
CA LYS A 158 9.76 -9.03 11.36
C LYS A 158 9.86 -9.83 10.09
N THR A 159 9.08 -9.42 9.10
CA THR A 159 9.03 -10.03 7.78
C THR A 159 9.28 -8.94 6.73
N ILE A 160 10.08 -9.25 5.71
CA ILE A 160 10.28 -8.39 4.54
C ILE A 160 9.96 -9.17 3.27
N LYS A 161 9.22 -8.54 2.34
CA LYS A 161 9.00 -9.07 0.99
C LYS A 161 9.31 -7.99 -0.04
N LEU A 162 10.24 -8.32 -0.94
CA LEU A 162 10.62 -7.49 -2.07
C LEU A 162 10.02 -8.08 -3.34
N TYR A 163 9.34 -7.24 -4.13
CA TYR A 163 8.64 -7.68 -5.34
C TYR A 163 9.42 -7.25 -6.60
N PRO A 164 10.02 -8.21 -7.34
CA PRO A 164 10.81 -7.89 -8.51
C PRO A 164 10.02 -7.11 -9.56
N GLY A 165 10.59 -5.99 -10.00
CA GLY A 165 10.03 -5.15 -11.06
C GLY A 165 8.77 -4.36 -10.69
N MET A 166 8.22 -4.49 -9.48
CA MET A 166 7.14 -3.63 -9.00
C MET A 166 7.67 -2.26 -8.57
N TRP A 167 6.83 -1.23 -8.70
CA TRP A 167 7.14 0.18 -8.39
C TRP A 167 6.60 0.57 -7.00
N HIS A 168 6.41 1.86 -6.74
CA HIS A 168 6.04 2.40 -5.42
C HIS A 168 4.61 2.07 -4.98
N GLY A 169 3.63 2.17 -5.89
CA GLY A 169 2.22 1.99 -5.58
C GLY A 169 1.83 0.51 -5.54
N LEU A 170 2.35 -0.29 -4.61
CA LEU A 170 2.14 -1.74 -4.59
C LEU A 170 0.65 -2.14 -4.50
N THR A 171 -0.17 -1.34 -3.82
CA THR A 171 -1.58 -1.68 -3.55
C THR A 171 -2.56 -1.10 -4.56
N SER A 172 -2.11 -0.18 -5.42
CA SER A 172 -3.01 0.58 -6.30
C SER A 172 -2.39 1.08 -7.60
N GLY A 173 -1.07 1.00 -7.78
CA GLY A 173 -0.35 1.48 -8.96
C GLY A 173 0.29 0.40 -9.83
N GLU A 174 0.30 -0.85 -9.38
CA GLU A 174 0.69 -2.02 -10.17
C GLU A 174 -0.48 -2.59 -11.00
N PRO A 175 -0.23 -3.45 -12.01
CA PRO A 175 -1.27 -4.28 -12.63
C PRO A 175 -2.10 -5.06 -11.60
N ASP A 176 -3.36 -5.36 -11.91
CA ASP A 176 -4.29 -6.00 -10.96
C ASP A 176 -3.74 -7.31 -10.39
N GLU A 177 -3.09 -8.14 -11.20
CA GLU A 177 -2.52 -9.42 -10.74
C GLU A 177 -1.43 -9.21 -9.68
N ASN A 178 -0.63 -8.15 -9.82
CA ASN A 178 0.42 -7.80 -8.86
C ASN A 178 -0.20 -7.26 -7.56
N VAL A 179 -1.22 -6.41 -7.67
CA VAL A 179 -1.96 -5.87 -6.52
C VAL A 179 -2.62 -7.00 -5.72
N GLU A 180 -3.23 -7.97 -6.41
CA GLU A 180 -3.84 -9.14 -5.77
C GLU A 180 -2.83 -9.97 -4.98
N ILE A 181 -1.62 -10.18 -5.52
CA ILE A 181 -0.54 -10.87 -4.80
C ILE A 181 -0.16 -10.11 -3.52
N VAL A 182 0.01 -8.78 -3.62
CA VAL A 182 0.36 -7.93 -2.47
C VAL A 182 -0.71 -8.02 -1.39
N PHE A 183 -1.99 -7.93 -1.75
CA PHE A 183 -3.08 -8.07 -0.78
C PHE A 183 -3.15 -9.47 -0.19
N ALA A 184 -2.94 -10.53 -0.98
CA ALA A 184 -2.93 -11.90 -0.47
C ALA A 184 -1.83 -12.10 0.59
N ASP A 185 -0.63 -11.55 0.37
CA ASP A 185 0.46 -11.61 1.35
C ASP A 185 0.12 -10.82 2.63
N ILE A 186 -0.47 -9.63 2.50
CA ILE A 186 -0.88 -8.80 3.64
C ILE A 186 -1.94 -9.52 4.47
N ILE A 187 -2.96 -10.08 3.82
CA ILE A 187 -4.06 -10.81 4.48
C ILE A 187 -3.50 -12.03 5.20
N ALA A 188 -2.68 -12.84 4.52
CA ALA A 188 -2.05 -14.02 5.13
C ALA A 188 -1.19 -13.65 6.34
N TRP A 189 -0.46 -12.53 6.29
CA TRP A 189 0.27 -12.05 7.45
C TRP A 189 -0.67 -11.67 8.58
N LEU A 190 -1.74 -10.89 8.32
CA LEU A 190 -2.70 -10.49 9.35
C LEU A 190 -3.44 -11.68 9.98
N GLU A 191 -3.85 -12.67 9.20
CA GLU A 191 -4.51 -13.89 9.70
C GLU A 191 -3.61 -14.62 10.70
N ASN A 192 -2.33 -14.84 10.34
CA ASN A 192 -1.35 -15.48 11.22
C ASN A 192 -1.11 -14.72 12.55
N HIS A 193 -1.38 -13.41 12.59
CA HIS A 193 -1.17 -12.56 13.77
C HIS A 193 -2.48 -12.22 14.50
N THR A 194 -3.60 -12.80 14.07
CA THR A 194 -4.91 -12.64 14.72
C THR A 194 -5.43 -13.92 15.35
N GLU A 195 -4.96 -15.09 14.93
CA GLU A 195 -5.48 -16.40 15.35
C GLU A 195 -5.05 -16.90 16.75
N ASN A 196 -4.25 -16.14 17.51
CA ASN A 196 -3.75 -16.56 18.83
C ASN A 196 -4.60 -16.10 20.03
N GLY A 197 -5.88 -15.75 19.83
CA GLY A 197 -6.81 -15.39 20.91
C GLY A 197 -8.17 -16.05 20.75
N ASP A 198 -8.36 -17.20 21.42
CA ASP A 198 -9.61 -17.89 21.73
C ASP A 198 -10.68 -18.10 20.63
N ASN A 199 -10.92 -19.37 20.32
CA ASN A 199 -12.05 -19.93 19.56
C ASN A 199 -12.19 -19.46 18.11
N ALA A 200 -11.57 -20.24 17.23
CA ALA A 200 -11.95 -20.41 15.84
C ALA A 200 -13.45 -20.72 15.71
N SER A 201 -14.26 -19.67 15.70
CA SER A 201 -15.58 -19.68 15.09
C SER A 201 -15.33 -19.61 13.60
N SER A 202 -15.22 -20.79 12.98
CA SER A 202 -15.01 -21.05 11.57
C SER A 202 -15.57 -19.94 10.67
N ILE A 203 -14.69 -19.06 10.18
CA ILE A 203 -15.00 -18.18 9.07
C ILE A 203 -14.90 -19.04 7.82
N HIS A 204 -16.03 -19.25 7.15
CA HIS A 204 -16.09 -19.89 5.85
C HIS A 204 -15.10 -19.20 4.90
N ALA A 205 -14.14 -19.97 4.41
CA ALA A 205 -13.24 -19.55 3.36
C ALA A 205 -14.05 -18.97 2.19
N PHE A 206 -13.77 -17.71 1.85
CA PHE A 206 -14.20 -17.15 0.58
C PHE A 206 -13.46 -17.91 -0.52
N ASN A 207 -14.13 -18.90 -1.11
CA ASN A 207 -13.68 -19.60 -2.30
C ASN A 207 -13.63 -18.63 -3.49
N ASN A 208 -12.55 -17.88 -3.62
CA ASN A 208 -12.16 -17.30 -4.91
C ASN A 208 -11.41 -18.38 -5.68
N GLY A 209 -12.12 -18.96 -6.65
CA GLY A 209 -11.65 -20.05 -7.48
C GLY A 209 -10.35 -19.69 -8.21
N VAL A 210 -9.28 -20.36 -7.80
CA VAL A 210 -8.08 -20.55 -8.64
C VAL A 210 -8.02 -22.04 -8.93
N VAL A 211 -8.48 -22.43 -10.12
CA VAL A 211 -8.30 -23.78 -10.63
C VAL A 211 -6.82 -23.93 -10.99
N ARG A 212 -6.07 -24.64 -10.13
CA ARG A 212 -4.69 -25.04 -10.40
C ARG A 212 -4.70 -26.23 -11.36
N LEU A 213 -4.37 -26.00 -12.62
CA LEU A 213 -4.14 -27.09 -13.57
C LEU A 213 -2.76 -27.68 -13.30
N VAL A 214 -2.72 -28.87 -12.71
CA VAL A 214 -1.53 -29.73 -12.68
C VAL A 214 -1.95 -31.10 -13.17
N THR A 215 -1.46 -31.52 -14.33
CA THR A 215 -1.20 -32.93 -14.60
C THR A 215 0.05 -33.10 -15.46
N ALA A 216 0.94 -33.96 -14.96
CA ALA A 216 2.16 -34.42 -15.58
C ALA A 216 1.89 -35.42 -16.72
N ALA A 217 2.94 -35.69 -17.49
CA ALA A 217 2.93 -36.37 -18.78
C ALA A 217 2.72 -37.90 -18.76
N ALA A 218 2.17 -38.36 -19.90
CA ALA A 218 2.43 -39.60 -20.66
C ALA A 218 1.81 -40.95 -20.23
N ALA A 219 0.82 -41.40 -21.03
CA ALA A 219 0.72 -42.77 -21.57
C ALA A 219 -0.18 -42.80 -22.84
N SER A 220 0.21 -43.63 -23.82
CA SER A 220 -0.24 -43.73 -25.23
C SER A 220 -1.64 -44.37 -25.43
N PRO A 221 -2.22 -44.34 -26.67
CA PRO A 221 -3.67 -44.32 -26.89
C PRO A 221 -4.31 -45.66 -27.28
N GLU A 222 -5.60 -45.82 -26.97
CA GLU A 222 -6.49 -46.76 -27.64
C GLU A 222 -7.71 -46.05 -28.26
N ASN A 223 -7.99 -46.43 -29.51
CA ASN A 223 -9.05 -45.93 -30.38
C ASN A 223 -10.44 -46.36 -29.93
N VAL A 224 -11.40 -45.42 -29.81
CA VAL A 224 -12.80 -45.66 -30.22
C VAL A 224 -13.44 -44.38 -30.78
N SER A 225 -13.97 -44.51 -31.99
CA SER A 225 -14.66 -43.52 -32.82
C SER A 225 -16.10 -43.26 -32.36
N ARG A 226 -16.57 -42.00 -32.40
CA ARG A 226 -17.84 -41.61 -33.06
C ARG A 226 -18.18 -40.10 -32.99
N LYS A 227 -18.33 -39.55 -34.20
CA LYS A 227 -19.32 -38.56 -34.72
C LYS A 227 -19.43 -37.16 -34.07
N GLU A 228 -19.04 -36.17 -34.86
CA GLU A 228 -19.43 -34.75 -34.76
C GLU A 228 -20.82 -34.49 -35.34
N GLU A 229 -21.55 -33.55 -34.74
CA GLU A 229 -22.51 -32.66 -35.42
C GLU A 229 -22.62 -31.31 -34.65
N PRO A 230 -22.89 -30.18 -35.33
CA PRO A 230 -22.63 -28.84 -34.78
C PRO A 230 -23.88 -28.19 -34.17
N ARG A 231 -23.70 -27.30 -33.17
CA ARG A 231 -24.75 -26.32 -32.79
C ARG A 231 -24.18 -24.91 -32.62
N GLN A 232 -24.91 -23.98 -33.24
CA GLN A 232 -24.68 -22.55 -33.28
C GLN A 232 -25.02 -21.84 -31.95
N MET A 233 -24.23 -20.79 -31.69
CA MET A 233 -24.60 -19.41 -31.29
C MET A 233 -25.43 -19.20 -30.01
N GLN A 234 -24.89 -18.40 -29.07
CA GLN A 234 -25.58 -17.23 -28.52
C GLN A 234 -24.68 -16.34 -27.65
N SER A 235 -24.66 -15.05 -28.00
CA SER A 235 -24.04 -13.96 -27.23
C SER A 235 -24.83 -13.68 -25.96
N TYR A 236 -24.17 -13.51 -24.82
CA TYR A 236 -24.80 -12.97 -23.61
C TYR A 236 -24.40 -11.51 -23.38
N ARG A 237 -25.36 -10.60 -23.65
CA ARG A 237 -25.39 -9.24 -23.09
C ARG A 237 -25.71 -9.34 -21.60
N ARG A 238 -24.96 -8.64 -20.74
CA ARG A 238 -25.37 -8.35 -19.35
C ARG A 238 -25.91 -6.93 -19.25
N TYR A 239 -27.06 -6.82 -18.62
CA TYR A 239 -27.87 -5.63 -18.42
C TYR A 239 -27.40 -4.83 -17.20
N PHE A 240 -27.37 -3.50 -17.35
CA PHE A 240 -27.35 -2.53 -16.26
C PHE A 240 -28.76 -2.37 -15.67
N CYS A 241 -28.89 -2.49 -14.35
CA CYS A 241 -30.01 -1.99 -13.54
C CYS A 241 -29.41 -0.98 -12.56
N GLY A 242 -29.91 0.23 -12.30
CA GLY A 242 -31.22 0.81 -12.53
C GLY A 242 -31.54 1.69 -11.32
N LEU A 243 -31.15 2.97 -11.37
CA LEU A 243 -31.51 4.01 -10.41
C LEU A 243 -33.04 4.24 -10.44
N LYS A 244 -33.69 4.27 -9.26
CA LYS A 244 -35.04 4.80 -9.10
C LYS A 244 -35.00 6.03 -8.19
N GLY A 245 -35.19 7.20 -8.81
CA GLY A 245 -35.59 8.43 -8.12
C GLY A 245 -37.07 8.43 -7.79
N ARG A 246 -37.46 9.17 -6.75
CA ARG A 246 -38.83 9.67 -6.54
C ARG A 246 -38.81 11.19 -6.59
N CYS A 247 -39.70 11.72 -7.43
CA CYS A 247 -40.02 13.13 -7.59
C CYS A 247 -41.15 13.49 -6.63
N LEU A 248 -41.06 14.66 -5.97
CA LEU A 248 -42.19 15.36 -5.36
C LEU A 248 -42.13 16.82 -5.83
N GLN A 249 -43.25 17.29 -6.37
CA GLN A 249 -43.44 18.58 -7.01
C GLN A 249 -43.71 19.72 -6.02
N HIS A 250 -43.21 20.90 -6.40
CA HIS A 250 -43.72 22.27 -6.26
C HIS A 250 -44.50 22.73 -5.03
N HIS A 251 -44.02 23.84 -4.44
CA HIS A 251 -44.76 25.10 -4.40
C HIS A 251 -43.80 26.31 -4.34
N SER A 252 -44.03 27.30 -5.20
CA SER A 252 -43.48 28.66 -5.11
C SER A 252 -44.58 29.61 -4.65
N ALA A 253 -44.26 30.56 -3.76
CA ALA A 253 -44.83 31.91 -3.73
C ALA A 253 -44.04 32.80 -2.74
N MET A 254 -43.63 33.97 -3.26
CA MET A 254 -43.16 35.24 -2.65
C MET A 254 -41.91 35.23 -1.77
#